data_AF-A0A1H9N321-F1
#
_entry.id   AF-A0A1H9N321-F1
#
_cell.length_a   1.000
_cell.length_b   1.000
_cell.length_c   1.000
_cell.angle_alpha   90.00
_cell.angle_beta   90.00
_cell.angle_gamma   90.00
#
_symmetry.space_group_name_H-M   'P 1'
#
loop_
_entity.id
_entity.type
_entity.pdbx_description
1 polymer ?
#
loop_
_entity_poly.entity_id
_entity_poly.type
_entity_poly.pdbx_seq_one_letter_code
_entity_poly.pdbx_strand_id
1 'polypeptide(L)' 'MNTPINQGALNKALWTACDTFRGTVSADTYKDFILTMLFLKYISDVWQDHYDEYKKQYGDEPELINEMMKNERFVLPPGY' A
#
# COMPACT_ATOMS: atom_id res chain seq x y z
N MET A 1 13.78 -20.98 -5.78
CA MET A 1 12.83 -22.00 -5.29
C MET A 1 11.76 -21.25 -4.50
N ASN A 2 10.57 -21.06 -5.08
CA ASN A 2 9.45 -20.42 -4.38
C ASN A 2 8.92 -21.44 -3.37
N THR A 3 9.26 -21.28 -2.10
CA THR A 3 8.62 -22.04 -1.02
C THR A 3 7.12 -21.81 -1.15
N PRO A 4 6.28 -22.85 -1.26
CA PRO A 4 4.84 -22.64 -1.33
C PRO A 4 4.44 -21.89 -0.07
N ILE A 5 3.98 -20.65 -0.24
CA ILE A 5 3.53 -19.81 0.86
C ILE A 5 2.44 -20.61 1.56
N ASN A 6 2.71 -21.05 2.78
CA ASN A 6 1.72 -21.75 3.58
C ASN A 6 0.66 -20.73 3.98
N GLN A 7 -0.42 -20.70 3.21
CA GLN A 7 -1.52 -19.76 3.36
C GLN A 7 -2.11 -19.80 4.78
N GLY A 8 -2.12 -20.97 5.43
CA GLY A 8 -2.55 -21.11 6.83
C GLY A 8 -1.64 -20.38 7.80
N ALA A 9 -0.32 -20.48 7.63
CA ALA A 9 0.66 -19.76 8.45
C ALA A 9 0.58 -18.24 8.21
N LEU A 10 0.42 -17.81 6.96
CA LEU A 10 0.25 -16.40 6.60
C LEU A 10 -1.02 -15.82 7.21
N ASN A 11 -2.15 -16.50 7.05
CA ASN A 11 -3.42 -16.07 7.63
C ASN A 11 -3.31 -15.97 9.15
N LYS A 12 -2.69 -16.95 9.81
CA LYS A 12 -2.50 -16.93 11.26
C LYS A 12 -1.65 -15.74 11.71
N ALA A 13 -0.57 -15.42 10.99
CA ALA A 13 0.26 -14.26 11.27
C ALA A 13 -0.52 -12.95 11.13
N LEU A 14 -1.29 -12.80 10.04
CA LEU A 14 -2.15 -11.63 9.81
C LEU A 14 -3.22 -11.48 10.88
N TRP A 15 -3.91 -12.56 11.26
CA TRP A 15 -4.90 -12.54 12.34
C TRP A 15 -4.28 -12.10 13.67
N THR A 16 -3.10 -12.61 14.01
CA THR A 16 -2.37 -12.24 15.23
C THR A 16 -1.98 -10.75 15.23
N ALA A 17 -1.52 -10.24 14.09
CA ALA A 17 -1.19 -8.83 13.93
C ALA A 17 -2.44 -7.94 14.10
N CYS A 18 -3.54 -8.27 13.43
CA CYS A 18 -4.81 -7.55 13.56
C CYS A 18 -5.35 -7.56 15.01
N ASP A 19 -5.24 -8.69 15.71
CA ASP A 19 -5.63 -8.79 17.12
C ASP A 19 -4.77 -7.89 18.02
N THR A 20 -3.48 -7.75 17.70
CA THR A 20 -2.56 -6.88 18.43
C THR A 20 -2.88 -5.40 18.18
N PHE A 21 -3.10 -5.02 16.92
CA PHE A 21 -3.35 -3.63 16.53
C PHE A 21 -4.72 -3.10 16.94
N ARG A 22 -5.77 -3.94 16.97
CA ARG A 22 -7.10 -3.49 17.39
C ARG A 22 -7.18 -3.15 18.88
N GLY A 23 -6.29 -3.69 19.71
CA GLY A 23 -6.30 -3.47 21.16
C GLY A 23 -7.66 -3.78 21.78
N THR A 24 -8.28 -2.79 22.42
CA THR A 24 -9.61 -2.90 23.05
C THR A 24 -10.78 -2.64 22.09
N VAL A 25 -10.53 -2.32 20.83
CA VAL A 25 -11.56 -2.06 19.82
C VAL A 25 -12.18 -3.39 19.38
N SER A 26 -13.52 -3.42 19.28
CA SER A 26 -14.24 -4.59 18.79
C SER A 26 -13.82 -4.91 17.35
N ALA A 27 -13.91 -6.18 16.95
CA ALA A 27 -13.57 -6.59 15.58
C ALA A 27 -14.41 -5.86 14.53
N ASP A 28 -15.69 -5.63 14.82
CA ASP A 28 -16.62 -4.99 13.89
C ASP A 28 -16.25 -3.52 13.64
N THR A 29 -15.92 -2.79 14.71
CA THR A 29 -15.45 -1.41 14.60
C THR A 29 -14.05 -1.30 14.00
N TYR A 30 -13.14 -2.21 14.35
CA TYR A 30 -11.77 -2.21 13.84
C TYR A 30 -11.71 -2.41 12.32
N LYS A 31 -12.60 -3.24 11.78
CA LYS A 31 -12.72 -3.52 10.34
C LYS A 31 -12.87 -2.23 9.52
N ASP A 32 -13.70 -1.31 9.98
CA ASP A 32 -13.98 -0.09 9.22
C ASP A 32 -12.74 0.83 9.13
N PHE A 33 -11.93 0.89 10.19
CA PHE A 33 -10.68 1.66 10.19
C PHE A 33 -9.57 0.98 9.39
N ILE A 34 -9.35 -0.32 9.63
CA ILE A 34 -8.23 -1.04 9.00
C ILE A 34 -8.44 -1.17 7.49
N LEU A 35 -9.68 -1.36 7.02
CA LEU A 35 -9.96 -1.45 5.59
C LEU A 35 -9.71 -0.12 4.88
N THR A 36 -10.13 1.01 5.46
CA THR A 36 -9.82 2.33 4.88
C THR A 36 -8.32 2.61 4.87
N MET A 37 -7.60 2.25 5.93
CA MET A 37 -6.15 2.41 5.99
C MET A 37 -5.42 1.53 4.96
N LEU A 38 -5.83 0.26 4.82
CA LEU A 38 -5.28 -0.65 3.81
C LEU A 38 -5.58 -0.18 2.39
N PHE A 39 -6.76 0.39 2.16
CA PHE A 39 -7.10 0.98 0.87
C PHE A 39 -6.21 2.17 0.54
N LEU A 40 -5.99 3.09 1.50
CA LEU A 40 -5.07 4.21 1.32
C LEU A 40 -3.65 3.71 1.06
N LYS A 41 -3.16 2.75 1.86
CA LYS A 41 -1.85 2.13 1.69
C LYS A 41 -1.71 1.52 0.30
N TYR A 42 -2.71 0.79 -0.18
CA TYR A 42 -2.71 0.21 -1.51
C TYR A 42 -2.56 1.28 -2.61
N ILE A 43 -3.33 2.38 -2.54
CA ILE A 43 -3.20 3.47 -3.51
C ILE A 43 -1.81 4.09 -3.46
N SER A 44 -1.28 4.36 -2.27
CA SER A 44 0.06 4.90 -2.08
C SER A 44 1.15 3.97 -2.63
N ASP A 45 0.99 2.65 -2.44
CA ASP A 45 1.95 1.67 -2.95
C ASP A 45 1.95 1.60 -4.47
N VAL A 46 0.77 1.56 -5.10
CA VAL A 46 0.67 1.59 -6.56
C VAL A 46 1.28 2.87 -7.14
N TRP A 47 1.03 4.01 -6.49
CA TRP A 47 1.63 5.28 -6.90
C TRP A 47 3.16 5.24 -6.79
N GLN A 48 3.69 4.73 -5.66
CA GLN A 48 5.13 4.65 -5.42
C GLN A 48 5.81 3.69 -6.41
N ASP A 49 5.21 2.53 -6.68
CA ASP A 49 5.73 1.56 -7.65
C ASP A 49 5.84 2.19 -9.05
N HIS A 50 4.83 2.94 -9.49
CA HIS A 50 4.85 3.63 -10.78
C HIS A 50 5.91 4.75 -10.81
N TYR A 51 6.02 5.52 -9.72
CA TYR A 51 7.04 6.55 -9.59
C TYR A 51 8.46 5.95 -9.68
N ASP A 52 8.72 4.85 -8.97
CA ASP A 52 10.01 4.17 -8.95
C ASP A 52 10.35 3.58 -10.32
N GLU A 53 9.36 3.05 -11.04
CA GLU A 53 9.52 2.56 -12.41
C GLU A 53 9.87 3.71 -13.37
N TYR A 54 9.20 4.86 -13.29
CA TYR A 54 9.55 6.03 -14.09
C TYR A 54 10.94 6.57 -13.75
N LYS A 55 11.28 6.63 -12.46
CA LYS A 55 12.63 7.01 -12.02
C LYS A 55 13.70 6.08 -12.59
N LYS A 56 13.42 4.79 -12.69
CA LYS A 56 14.34 3.81 -13.29
C LYS A 56 14.47 3.98 -14.80
N GLN A 57 13.40 4.35 -15.49
CA GLN A 57 13.39 4.50 -16.96
C GLN A 57 14.00 5.84 -17.42
N TYR A 58 13.70 6.94 -16.72
CA TYR A 58 14.04 8.30 -17.13
C TYR A 58 15.15 8.94 -16.29
N GLY A 59 15.61 8.28 -15.24
CA GLY A 59 16.62 8.81 -14.32
C GLY A 59 16.03 9.74 -13.26
N ASP A 60 16.86 10.60 -12.68
CA ASP A 60 16.47 11.49 -11.57
C ASP A 60 15.95 12.84 -12.10
N GLU A 61 14.88 12.78 -12.90
CA GLU A 61 14.21 13.94 -13.51
C GLU A 61 12.82 14.14 -12.89
N PRO A 62 12.73 14.73 -11.68
CA PRO A 62 11.49 14.76 -10.89
C PRO A 62 10.36 15.54 -11.56
N GLU A 63 10.67 16.58 -12.35
CA GLU A 63 9.64 17.35 -13.06
C GLU A 63 8.94 16.51 -14.13
N LEU A 64 9.71 15.77 -14.94
CA LEU A 64 9.17 14.88 -15.96
C LEU A 64 8.31 13.77 -15.33
N ILE A 65 8.83 13.14 -14.27
CA ILE A 65 8.12 12.06 -13.57
C ILE A 65 6.79 12.60 -13.01
N ASN A 66 6.80 13.78 -12.39
CA ASN A 66 5.58 14.41 -11.88
C ASN A 66 4.54 14.68 -12.97
N GLU A 67 4.95 15.14 -14.16
CA GLU A 67 4.02 15.31 -15.29
C GLU A 67 3.45 13.97 -15.77
N MET A 68 4.25 12.91 -15.82
CA MET A 68 3.77 11.58 -16.17
C MET A 68 2.78 11.05 -15.13
N MET A 69 3.09 11.21 -13.84
CA MET A 69 2.24 10.80 -12.72
C MET A 69 0.88 11.52 -12.68
N LYS A 70 0.72 12.70 -13.32
CA LYS A 70 -0.60 13.35 -13.45
C LYS A 70 -1.57 12.60 -14.37
N ASN A 71 -1.05 11.78 -15.28
CA ASN A 71 -1.86 10.98 -16.20
C ASN A 71 -2.15 9.57 -15.64
N GLU A 72 -1.57 9.23 -14.49
CA GLU A 72 -1.81 7.95 -13.82
C GLU A 72 -3.21 7.86 -13.24
N ARG A 73 -3.67 6.61 -13.06
CA ARG A 73 -5.01 6.33 -12.52
C ARG A 73 -5.19 6.87 -11.10
N PHE A 74 -4.12 6.90 -10.31
CA PHE A 74 -4.11 7.41 -8.96
C PHE A 74 -3.17 8.60 -8.91
N VAL A 75 -3.73 9.79 -8.69
CA VAL A 75 -2.97 11.04 -8.55
C VAL A 75 -2.97 11.45 -7.09
N LEU A 76 -1.79 11.61 -6.50
CA LEU A 76 -1.64 12.11 -5.14
C LEU A 76 -1.51 13.64 -5.14
N PRO A 77 -2.17 14.34 -4.20
CA PRO A 77 -2.00 15.78 -4.05
C PRO A 77 -0.58 16.12 -3.57
N PRO A 78 -0.04 17.28 -3.98
CA PRO A 78 1.30 17.69 -3.59
C PRO A 78 1.39 17.94 -2.07
N GLY A 79 2.48 17.44 -1.46
CA GLY A 79 2.79 17.68 -0.04
C GLY A 79 2.35 16.57 0.94
N TYR A 80 2.00 15.38 0.45
CA TYR A 80 1.78 14.17 1.25
C TYR A 80 2.89 13.14 1.02
#